data_AF-A0AAP3AGT6-F1
#
_entry.id   AF-A0AAP3AGT6-F1
#
_cell.length_a   1.000
_cell.length_b   1.000
_cell.length_c   1.000
_cell.angle_alpha   90.00
_cell.angle_beta   90.00
_cell.angle_gamma   90.00
#
_symmetry.space_group_name_H-M   'P 1'
#
loop_
_entity.id
_entity.type
_entity.pdbx_description
1 polymer ?
#
loop_
_entity_poly.entity_id
_entity_poly.type
_entity_poly.pdbx_seq_one_letter_code
_entity_poly.pdbx_strand_id
1 'polypeptide(L)'
;MTVTVYTKPACVQCNATYRALDKKGIAYEVVDMSQDPAALERVRALGFMQAPVVVTETDSWSGFRPDKIAELAESVAASVA
;
A
#
# COMPACT_ATOMS: atom_id res chain seq x y z
N MET A 1 -3.66 7.96 -10.71
CA MET A 1 -3.03 7.81 -9.40
C MET A 1 -2.59 6.37 -9.21
N THR A 2 -1.30 6.14 -8.99
CA THR A 2 -0.75 4.78 -8.83
C THR A 2 -0.59 4.45 -7.35
N VAL A 3 -1.16 3.33 -6.91
CA VAL A 3 -1.06 2.83 -5.54
C VAL A 3 -0.53 1.41 -5.59
N THR A 4 0.60 1.15 -4.95
CA THR A 4 1.21 -0.19 -4.89
C THR A 4 1.27 -0.66 -3.45
N VAL A 5 0.70 -1.83 -3.17
CA VAL A 5 0.70 -2.47 -1.86
C VAL A 5 1.65 -3.65 -1.90
N TYR A 6 2.82 -3.47 -1.31
CA TYR A 6 3.79 -4.52 -1.05
C TYR A 6 3.33 -5.35 0.14
N THR A 7 3.23 -6.66 -0.07
CA THR A 7 2.64 -7.60 0.88
C THR A 7 3.53 -8.79 1.16
N LYS A 8 3.08 -9.63 2.09
CA LYS A 8 3.66 -10.94 2.38
C LYS A 8 2.56 -11.95 2.74
N PRO A 9 2.81 -13.27 2.56
CA PRO A 9 1.89 -14.31 2.96
C PRO A 9 1.52 -14.24 4.44
N ALA A 10 0.28 -14.64 4.77
CA ALA A 10 -0.24 -14.70 6.15
C ALA A 10 -0.16 -13.37 6.93
N CYS A 11 -0.41 -12.24 6.26
CA CYS A 11 -0.35 -10.90 6.85
C CYS A 11 -1.76 -10.32 7.13
N VAL A 12 -2.17 -10.31 8.40
CA VAL A 12 -3.48 -9.76 8.84
C VAL A 12 -3.60 -8.27 8.51
N GLN A 13 -2.55 -7.49 8.72
CA GLN A 13 -2.55 -6.06 8.41
C GLN A 13 -2.67 -5.79 6.91
N CYS A 14 -2.10 -6.66 6.06
CA CYS A 14 -2.21 -6.55 4.61
C CYS A 14 -3.66 -6.74 4.17
N ASN A 15 -4.34 -7.75 4.71
CA ASN A 15 -5.77 -7.96 4.48
C ASN A 15 -6.64 -6.79 4.95
N ALA A 16 -6.29 -6.15 6.07
CA ALA A 16 -6.98 -4.95 6.54
C ALA A 16 -6.80 -3.76 5.58
N THR A 17 -5.58 -3.55 5.07
CA THR A 17 -5.28 -2.52 4.07
C THR A 17 -6.07 -2.74 2.78
N TYR A 18 -6.12 -3.96 2.24
CA TYR A 18 -6.91 -4.28 1.04
C TYR A 18 -8.38 -3.91 1.21
N ARG A 19 -9.00 -4.41 2.29
CA ARG A 19 -10.41 -4.12 2.58
C ARG A 19 -10.71 -2.63 2.71
N ALA A 20 -9.78 -1.88 3.29
CA ALA A 20 -9.95 -0.43 3.45
C ALA A 20 -9.84 0.31 2.11
N LEU A 21 -8.89 -0.08 1.26
CA LEU A 21 -8.74 0.46 -0.10
C LEU A 21 -9.97 0.09 -0.97
N ASP A 22 -10.39 -1.16 -0.95
CA ASP A 22 -11.58 -1.67 -1.65
C ASP A 22 -12.84 -0.91 -1.24
N LYS A 23 -13.06 -0.72 0.06
CA LYS A 23 -14.21 0.03 0.59
C LYS A 23 -14.24 1.48 0.11
N LYS A 24 -13.08 2.06 -0.19
CA LYS A 24 -12.93 3.41 -0.72
C LYS A 24 -12.93 3.45 -2.26
N GLY A 25 -13.01 2.31 -2.93
CA GLY A 25 -12.99 2.22 -4.39
C GLY A 25 -11.64 2.63 -5.00
N ILE A 26 -10.56 2.53 -4.23
CA ILE A 26 -9.22 2.91 -4.71
C ILE A 26 -8.63 1.72 -5.48
N ALA A 27 -8.23 1.94 -6.72
CA ALA A 27 -7.48 0.95 -7.49
C ALA A 27 -6.04 0.86 -6.96
N TYR A 28 -5.55 -0.35 -6.74
CA TYR A 28 -4.18 -0.60 -6.29
C TYR A 28 -3.61 -1.88 -6.90
N GLU A 29 -2.29 -1.90 -7.03
CA GLU A 29 -1.53 -3.09 -7.41
C GLU A 29 -1.01 -3.80 -6.16
N VAL A 30 -0.96 -5.13 -6.19
CA VAL A 30 -0.42 -5.93 -5.10
C VAL A 30 0.86 -6.60 -5.56
N VAL A 31 1.93 -6.41 -4.79
CA VAL A 31 3.23 -7.02 -5.06
C VAL A 31 3.62 -7.90 -3.88
N ASP A 32 3.70 -9.21 -4.09
CA ASP A 32 4.14 -10.15 -3.05
C ASP A 32 5.67 -10.20 -2.98
N MET A 33 6.21 -9.59 -1.92
CA MET A 33 7.66 -9.54 -1.68
C MET A 33 8.27 -10.91 -1.38
N SER A 34 7.47 -11.93 -1.05
CA SER A 34 7.97 -13.30 -0.86
C SER A 34 8.30 -14.00 -2.18
N GLN A 35 7.69 -13.56 -3.28
CA GLN A 35 7.88 -14.12 -4.61
C GLN A 35 8.73 -13.20 -5.52
N ASP A 36 8.90 -11.93 -5.13
CA ASP A 36 9.71 -10.94 -5.84
C ASP A 36 10.85 -10.40 -4.94
N PRO A 37 12.07 -10.95 -5.06
CA PRO A 37 13.24 -10.47 -4.33
C PRO A 37 13.59 -9.00 -4.64
N ALA A 38 13.31 -8.52 -5.85
CA ALA A 38 13.59 -7.13 -6.23
C ALA A 38 12.60 -6.16 -5.57
N ALA A 39 11.33 -6.56 -5.42
CA ALA A 39 10.38 -5.81 -4.61
C ALA A 39 10.78 -5.75 -3.13
N LEU A 40 11.26 -6.86 -2.57
CA LEU A 40 11.75 -6.91 -1.19
C LEU A 40 12.93 -5.96 -0.97
N GLU A 41 13.91 -5.97 -1.87
CA GLU A 41 15.07 -5.07 -1.78
C GLU A 41 14.68 -3.60 -1.94
N ARG A 42 13.72 -3.28 -2.83
CA ARG A 42 13.16 -1.91 -2.92
C ARG A 42 12.56 -1.45 -1.60
N VAL A 43 11.72 -2.28 -0.99
CA VAL A 43 11.06 -1.96 0.29
C VAL A 43 12.07 -1.80 1.42
N ARG A 44 13.11 -2.64 1.45
CA ARG A 44 14.22 -2.53 2.40
C ARG A 44 15.05 -1.27 2.19
N ALA A 45 15.35 -0.92 0.94
CA ALA A 45 16.11 0.29 0.61
C ALA A 45 15.36 1.57 1.03
N LEU A 46 14.02 1.53 1.05
CA LEU A 46 13.17 2.60 1.60
C LEU A 46 13.15 2.63 3.13
N GLY A 47 13.80 1.68 3.81
CA GLY A 47 13.89 1.62 5.27
C GLY A 47 12.69 0.95 5.95
N PHE A 48 11.75 0.37 5.19
CA PHE A 48 10.60 -0.29 5.78
C PHE A 48 10.92 -1.71 6.23
N MET A 49 10.52 -2.05 7.46
CA MET A 49 10.75 -3.37 8.06
C MET A 49 9.47 -4.16 8.32
N GLN A 50 8.30 -3.58 8.04
CA GLN A 50 7.00 -4.20 8.30
C GLN A 50 6.11 -4.18 7.06
N ALA A 51 5.30 -5.23 6.89
CA ALA A 51 4.29 -5.32 5.84
C ALA A 51 2.89 -5.03 6.43
N PRO A 52 1.94 -4.47 5.66
CA PRO A 52 2.09 -4.06 4.26
C PRO A 52 2.92 -2.77 4.14
N VAL A 53 3.51 -2.53 2.98
CA VAL A 53 4.04 -1.20 2.61
C VAL A 53 3.22 -0.68 1.46
N VAL A 54 2.59 0.47 1.64
CA VAL A 54 1.82 1.15 0.60
C VAL A 54 2.68 2.29 0.07
N VAL A 55 2.88 2.31 -1.23
CA VAL A 55 3.58 3.36 -1.94
C VAL A 55 2.62 4.00 -2.92
N THR A 56 2.53 5.32 -2.87
CA THR A 56 1.77 6.14 -3.82
C THR A 56 2.74 7.08 -4.53
N GLU A 57 2.25 7.91 -5.44
CA GLU A 57 3.07 8.91 -6.12
C GLU A 57 3.62 10.00 -5.18
N THR A 58 2.93 10.25 -4.06
CA THR A 58 3.23 11.38 -3.16
C THR A 58 3.57 10.97 -1.73
N ASP A 59 3.26 9.74 -1.32
CA ASP A 59 3.50 9.26 0.03
C ASP A 59 3.87 7.77 0.05
N SER A 60 4.48 7.33 1.14
CA SER A 60 4.71 5.91 1.39
C SER A 60 4.68 5.62 2.87
N TRP A 61 4.02 4.53 3.25
CA TRP A 61 3.91 4.13 4.65
C TRP A 61 3.90 2.62 4.81
N SER A 62 4.18 2.18 6.03
CA SER A 62 4.16 0.78 6.41
C SER A 62 3.13 0.50 7.51
N GLY A 63 2.60 -0.72 7.54
CA GLY A 63 1.57 -1.16 8.47
C GLY A 63 0.16 -0.78 8.03
N PHE A 64 -0.85 -1.23 8.78
CA PHE A 64 -2.23 -0.81 8.54
C PHE A 64 -2.46 0.59 9.09
N ARG A 65 -2.67 1.56 8.19
CA ARG A 65 -2.89 2.99 8.49
C ARG A 65 -4.20 3.48 7.87
N PRO A 66 -5.34 3.33 8.57
CA PRO A 66 -6.65 3.75 8.04
C PRO A 66 -6.76 5.26 7.83
N ASP A 67 -6.01 6.04 8.61
CA ASP A 67 -5.86 7.49 8.47
C ASP A 67 -5.24 7.85 7.11
N LYS A 68 -4.08 7.27 6.79
CA LYS A 68 -3.40 7.47 5.50
C LYS A 68 -4.23 7.01 4.30
N ILE A 69 -4.99 5.92 4.46
CA ILE A 69 -5.91 5.41 3.43
C ILE A 69 -7.08 6.39 3.21
N ALA A 70 -7.55 7.06 4.27
CA ALA A 70 -8.57 8.09 4.13
C ALA A 70 -8.04 9.32 3.39
N GLU A 71 -6.86 9.83 3.75
CA GLU A 71 -6.18 10.93 3.06
C GLU A 71 -5.93 10.60 1.57
N LEU A 72 -5.53 9.35 1.29
CA LEU A 72 -5.36 8.87 -0.08
C LEU A 72 -6.68 8.90 -0.85
N ALA A 73 -7.80 8.51 -0.24
CA ALA A 73 -9.10 8.55 -0.91
C ALA A 73 -9.48 9.99 -1.33
N GLU A 74 -9.19 10.98 -0.47
CA GLU A 74 -9.40 12.40 -0.78
C GLU A 74 -8.49 12.85 -1.92
N SER A 75 -7.23 12.43 -1.91
CA SER A 75 -6.24 12.75 -2.95
C SER A 75 -6.58 12.13 -4.31
N VAL A 76 -7.08 10.89 -4.32
CA VAL A 76 -7.56 10.22 -5.54
C VAL A 76 -8.77 10.96 -6.11
N ALA A 77 -9.73 11.34 -5.26
CA ALA A 77 -10.91 12.08 -5.70
C ALA A 77 -10.54 13.45 -6.29
N ALA A 78 -9.58 14.16 -5.69
CA ALA A 78 -9.10 15.45 -6.17
C ALA A 78 -8.35 15.36 -7.52
N SER A 79 -7.70 14.23 -7.82
CA SER A 79 -6.91 14.04 -9.05
C SER A 79 -7.74 13.65 -10.27
N VAL A 80 -9.04 13.37 -10.10
CA VAL A 80 -9.97 12.97 -11.17
C VAL A 80 -10.95 14.12 -11.54
N ALA A 81 -10.93 15.23 -10.80
CA ALA A 81 -11.69 16.45 -11.07
C ALA A 81 -10.93 17.41 -11.98
#